data_AF-A0A2H0YQK2-F1
#
_entry.id   AF-A0A2H0YQK2-F1
#
_cell.length_a   1.000
_cell.length_b   1.000
_cell.length_c   1.000
_cell.angle_alpha   90.00
_cell.angle_beta   90.00
_cell.angle_gamma   90.00
#
_symmetry.space_group_name_H-M   'P 1'
#
loop_
_entity.id
_entity.type
_entity.pdbx_description
1 polymer ?
#
loop_
_entity_poly.entity_id
_entity_poly.type
_entity_poly.pdbx_seq_one_letter_code
_entity_poly.pdbx_strand_id
1 'polypeptide(L)'
;MFILGGYVRPSESGKLTLEVLPYKDRAVIYGSGIIWNLIIGFAVFAFYDFWFSQDWLHAIRLLLIGYLIFLLRKELCRYFFPIISPLVLMVTAWAIFFLLPLSSQGGLVLMVQEASRMNVAEAVKFVASFSLGLGLANMFPLVFFDGGRIILDLIRKFYPKLENAYSITTVFFAAITIAWPIALDIIRLLF
;
A
#
# COMPACT_ATOMS: atom_id res chain seq x y z
N MET A 1 2.46 13.96 15.23
CA MET A 1 1.91 14.16 13.85
C MET A 1 2.06 12.93 12.95
N PHE A 2 3.21 12.25 12.87
CA PHE A 2 3.39 11.07 11.99
C PHE A 2 2.47 9.88 12.30
N ILE A 3 2.10 9.67 13.57
CA ILE A 3 1.17 8.61 13.99
C ILE A 3 -0.28 8.90 13.54
N LEU A 4 -0.64 10.17 13.37
CA LEU A 4 -2.00 10.58 13.01
C LEU A 4 -2.29 10.48 11.50
N GLY A 5 -1.24 10.59 10.66
CA GLY A 5 -1.40 10.53 9.20
C GLY A 5 -1.80 9.15 8.68
N GLY A 6 -1.54 8.08 9.44
CA GLY A 6 -1.83 6.71 9.02
C GLY A 6 -3.30 6.29 9.18
N TYR A 7 -4.10 6.99 10.00
CA TYR A 7 -5.42 6.49 10.43
C TYR A 7 -6.55 7.53 10.43
N VAL A 8 -6.28 8.82 10.17
CA VAL A 8 -7.28 9.87 10.36
C VAL A 8 -7.39 10.73 9.10
N ARG A 9 -8.60 10.81 8.51
CA ARG A 9 -8.89 11.82 7.48
C ARG A 9 -8.82 13.19 8.15
N PRO A 10 -8.09 14.16 7.57
CA PRO A 10 -8.05 15.50 8.13
C PRO A 10 -9.47 16.10 8.15
N SER A 11 -9.82 16.73 9.27
CA SER A 11 -10.99 17.62 9.36
C SER A 11 -10.85 18.75 8.33
N GLU A 12 -11.91 19.50 8.04
CA GLU A 12 -11.82 20.68 7.15
C GLU A 12 -10.73 21.67 7.60
N SER A 13 -10.61 21.90 8.92
CA SER A 13 -9.50 22.68 9.49
C SER A 13 -8.13 22.02 9.30
N GLY A 14 -8.05 20.69 9.36
CA GLY A 14 -6.85 19.91 9.10
C GLY A 14 -6.41 19.95 7.63
N LYS A 15 -7.36 19.98 6.68
CA LYS A 15 -7.06 20.12 5.25
C LYS A 15 -6.43 21.48 4.95
N LEU A 16 -7.05 22.55 5.46
CA LEU A 16 -6.52 23.90 5.34
C LEU A 16 -5.11 23.99 5.95
N THR A 17 -4.88 23.35 7.10
CA THR A 17 -3.56 23.31 7.73
C THR A 17 -2.55 22.53 6.89
N LEU A 18 -2.95 21.44 6.23
CA LEU A 18 -2.08 20.67 5.34
C LEU A 18 -1.69 21.47 4.10
N GLU A 19 -2.63 22.19 3.48
CA GLU A 19 -2.39 22.94 2.24
C GLU A 19 -1.28 23.99 2.38
N VAL A 20 -1.15 24.62 3.55
CA VAL A 20 -0.09 25.61 3.84
C VAL A 20 1.29 24.98 4.09
N LEU A 21 1.37 23.67 4.38
CA LEU A 21 2.65 23.03 4.68
C LEU A 21 3.52 22.88 3.43
N PRO A 22 4.85 22.90 3.55
CA PRO A 22 5.74 22.54 2.45
C PRO A 22 5.45 21.11 1.96
N TYR A 23 5.60 20.90 0.64
CA TYR A 23 5.44 19.59 0.00
C TYR A 23 6.14 18.44 0.77
N LYS A 24 7.38 18.66 1.23
CA LYS A 24 8.18 17.64 1.91
C LYS A 24 7.57 17.16 3.22
N ASP A 25 6.77 17.99 3.88
CA ASP A 25 6.12 17.64 5.14
C ASP A 25 4.76 16.99 4.90
N ARG A 26 4.02 17.45 3.88
CA ARG A 26 2.81 16.76 3.40
C ARG A 26 3.13 15.34 2.93
N ALA A 27 4.21 15.15 2.19
CA ALA A 27 4.64 13.83 1.71
C ALA A 27 4.91 12.86 2.87
N VAL A 28 5.51 13.33 3.96
CA VAL A 28 5.75 12.52 5.17
C VAL A 28 4.44 12.16 5.88
N ILE A 29 3.48 13.07 5.90
CA ILE A 29 2.16 12.82 6.50
C ILE A 29 1.40 11.77 5.67
N TYR A 30 1.30 11.95 4.35
CA TYR A 30 0.62 10.99 3.49
C TYR A 30 1.32 9.64 3.48
N GLY A 31 2.65 9.59 3.36
CA GLY A 31 3.38 8.32 3.34
C GLY A 31 3.44 7.58 4.67
N SER A 32 2.88 8.13 5.76
CA SER A 32 2.92 7.48 7.08
C SER A 32 2.14 6.16 7.11
N GLY A 33 1.02 6.05 6.39
CA GLY A 33 0.25 4.81 6.28
C GLY A 33 1.07 3.70 5.62
N ILE A 34 1.73 4.01 4.50
CA ILE A 34 2.68 3.10 3.81
C ILE A 34 3.75 2.60 4.79
N ILE A 35 4.43 3.52 5.48
CA ILE A 35 5.55 3.18 6.38
C ILE A 35 5.08 2.28 7.53
N TRP A 36 3.94 2.58 8.16
CA TRP A 36 3.45 1.77 9.27
C TRP A 36 3.02 0.38 8.84
N ASN A 37 2.35 0.25 7.70
CA ASN A 37 2.01 -1.05 7.14
C ASN A 37 3.27 -1.90 6.85
N LEU A 38 4.33 -1.28 6.33
CA LEU A 38 5.61 -1.98 6.13
C LEU A 38 6.24 -2.41 7.47
N ILE A 39 6.34 -1.51 8.45
CA ILE A 39 6.95 -1.80 9.76
C ILE A 39 6.16 -2.89 10.50
N ILE A 40 4.83 -2.78 10.55
CA ILE A 40 3.96 -3.77 11.22
C ILE A 40 4.07 -5.11 10.51
N GLY A 41 4.00 -5.14 9.18
CA GLY A 41 4.16 -6.37 8.41
C GLY A 41 5.48 -7.08 8.71
N PHE A 42 6.61 -6.36 8.72
CA PHE A 42 7.91 -6.94 9.09
C PHE A 42 7.98 -7.40 10.55
N ALA A 43 7.39 -6.66 11.48
CA ALA A 43 7.38 -7.03 12.89
C ALA A 43 6.55 -8.31 13.14
N VAL A 44 5.39 -8.45 12.48
CA VAL A 44 4.54 -9.64 12.59
C VAL A 44 5.19 -10.85 11.90
N PHE A 45 5.87 -10.66 10.76
CA PHE A 45 6.67 -11.73 10.16
C PHE A 45 7.83 -12.17 11.04
N ALA A 46 8.54 -11.23 11.67
CA ALA A 46 9.60 -11.57 12.61
C ALA A 46 9.07 -12.34 13.82
N PHE A 47 7.90 -11.95 14.35
CA PHE A 47 7.22 -12.70 15.40
C PHE A 47 6.88 -14.13 14.94
N TYR A 48 6.36 -14.27 13.71
CA TYR A 48 6.12 -15.59 13.13
C TYR A 48 7.39 -16.44 13.10
N ASP A 49 8.51 -15.86 12.69
CA ASP A 49 9.76 -16.59 12.54
C ASP A 49 10.40 -16.98 13.87
N PHE A 50 10.29 -16.13 14.90
CA PHE A 50 10.73 -16.51 16.24
C PHE A 50 9.92 -17.66 16.82
N TRP A 51 8.60 -17.65 16.63
CA TRP A 51 7.71 -18.51 17.42
C TRP A 51 7.30 -19.79 16.69
N PHE A 52 7.12 -19.74 15.37
CA PHE A 52 6.62 -20.86 14.58
C PHE A 52 7.67 -21.50 13.69
N SER A 53 8.47 -20.72 12.95
CA SER A 53 9.48 -21.27 12.02
C SER A 53 10.83 -21.57 12.69
N GLN A 54 11.09 -20.95 13.85
CA GLN A 54 12.36 -21.00 14.58
C GLN A 54 13.56 -20.47 13.75
N ASP A 55 13.31 -19.67 12.71
CA ASP A 55 14.37 -18.99 11.94
C ASP A 55 14.68 -17.60 12.54
N TRP A 56 15.47 -17.60 13.61
CA TRP A 56 15.75 -16.39 14.37
C TRP A 56 16.61 -15.40 13.59
N LEU A 57 17.45 -15.89 12.67
CA LEU A 57 18.29 -15.03 11.84
C LEU A 57 17.45 -14.26 10.85
N HIS A 58 16.47 -14.91 10.20
CA HIS A 58 15.51 -14.23 9.34
C HIS A 58 14.67 -13.21 10.13
N ALA A 59 14.17 -13.59 11.31
CA ALA A 59 13.41 -12.69 12.18
C ALA A 59 14.19 -11.40 12.54
N ILE A 60 15.45 -11.52 12.94
CA ILE A 60 16.31 -10.36 13.25
C ILE A 60 16.50 -9.47 12.02
N ARG A 61 16.73 -10.06 10.84
CA ARG A 61 16.88 -9.30 9.59
C ARG A 61 15.61 -8.49 9.28
N LEU A 62 14.43 -9.07 9.45
CA LEU A 62 13.17 -8.37 9.22
C LEU A 62 12.97 -7.20 10.19
N LEU A 63 13.30 -7.37 11.48
CA LEU A 63 13.27 -6.28 12.45
C LEU A 63 14.26 -5.16 12.09
N LEU A 64 15.47 -5.51 11.64
CA LEU A 64 16.46 -4.54 11.18
C LEU A 64 15.97 -3.76 9.95
N ILE A 65 15.32 -4.44 9.01
CA ILE A 65 14.69 -3.78 7.85
C ILE A 65 13.59 -2.81 8.30
N GLY A 66 12.68 -3.24 9.17
CA GLY A 66 11.63 -2.39 9.72
C GLY A 66 12.20 -1.16 10.45
N TYR A 67 13.25 -1.35 11.24
CA TYR A 67 13.96 -0.27 11.92
C TYR A 67 14.64 0.71 10.93
N LEU A 68 15.28 0.19 9.88
CA LEU A 68 15.90 1.01 8.84
C LEU A 68 14.85 1.83 8.09
N ILE A 69 13.70 1.24 7.75
CA ILE A 69 12.57 1.94 7.15
C ILE A 69 12.09 3.06 8.07
N PHE A 70 11.98 2.81 9.38
CA PHE A 70 11.62 3.84 10.34
C PHE A 70 12.63 4.99 10.35
N LEU A 71 13.93 4.71 10.37
CA LEU A 71 14.97 5.75 10.35
C LEU A 71 14.93 6.57 9.05
N LEU A 72 14.80 5.90 7.91
CA LEU A 72 14.79 6.51 6.57
C LEU A 72 13.42 7.06 6.16
N ARG A 73 12.37 6.94 6.99
CA ARG A 73 10.98 7.28 6.63
C ARG A 73 10.81 8.64 5.97
N LYS A 74 11.55 9.66 6.42
CA LYS A 74 11.46 11.01 5.85
C LYS A 74 11.95 11.03 4.41
N GLU A 75 13.11 10.42 4.16
CA GLU A 75 13.73 10.36 2.83
C GLU A 75 12.90 9.46 1.90
N LEU A 76 12.39 8.35 2.43
CA LEU A 76 11.50 7.45 1.69
C LEU A 76 10.24 8.19 1.22
N CYS A 77 9.53 8.87 2.11
CA CYS A 77 8.31 9.60 1.73
C CYS A 77 8.57 10.77 0.78
N ARG A 78 9.69 11.48 0.94
CA ARG A 78 9.99 12.72 0.19
C ARG A 78 10.53 12.47 -1.20
N TYR A 79 11.30 11.39 -1.38
CA TYR A 79 12.09 11.18 -2.59
C TYR A 79 11.85 9.79 -3.21
N PHE A 80 11.76 8.75 -2.40
CA PHE A 80 11.62 7.38 -2.90
C PHE A 80 10.20 7.08 -3.40
N PHE A 81 9.17 7.34 -2.59
CA PHE A 81 7.78 7.04 -2.93
C PHE A 81 7.30 7.76 -4.21
N PRO A 82 7.59 9.05 -4.45
CA PRO A 82 7.28 9.69 -5.72
C PRO A 82 7.73 8.94 -6.98
N ILE A 83 8.87 8.25 -6.91
CA ILE A 83 9.46 7.56 -8.06
C ILE A 83 8.95 6.12 -8.11
N ILE A 84 8.88 5.47 -6.95
CA ILE A 84 8.57 4.06 -6.83
C ILE A 84 7.07 3.78 -6.97
N SER A 85 6.21 4.70 -6.53
CA SER A 85 4.76 4.57 -6.65
C SER A 85 4.31 4.26 -8.09
N PRO A 86 4.67 5.05 -9.11
CA PRO A 86 4.41 4.70 -10.52
C PRO A 86 4.98 3.36 -10.95
N LEU A 87 6.20 3.05 -10.53
CA LEU A 87 6.88 1.81 -10.90
C LEU A 87 6.18 0.58 -10.32
N VAL A 88 5.72 0.65 -9.07
CA VAL A 88 4.98 -0.42 -8.40
C VAL A 88 3.67 -0.69 -9.14
N LEU A 89 2.92 0.34 -9.55
CA LEU A 89 1.72 0.15 -10.36
C LEU A 89 2.03 -0.49 -11.72
N MET A 90 3.07 0.00 -12.42
CA MET A 90 3.46 -0.52 -13.73
C MET A 90 3.85 -2.00 -13.66
N VAL A 91 4.71 -2.38 -12.70
CA VAL A 91 5.16 -3.77 -12.50
C VAL A 91 3.99 -4.66 -12.10
N THR A 92 3.10 -4.19 -11.22
CA THR A 92 1.93 -4.96 -10.78
C THR A 92 0.96 -5.20 -11.93
N ALA A 93 0.64 -4.15 -12.70
CA ALA A 93 -0.20 -4.28 -13.88
C ALA A 93 0.42 -5.24 -14.90
N TRP A 94 1.71 -5.10 -15.19
CA TRP A 94 2.42 -6.00 -16.09
C TRP A 94 2.37 -7.46 -15.62
N ALA A 95 2.64 -7.72 -14.34
CA ALA A 95 2.56 -9.07 -13.79
C ALA A 95 1.15 -9.67 -13.88
N ILE A 96 0.11 -8.88 -13.60
CA ILE A 96 -1.29 -9.34 -13.69
C ILE A 96 -1.69 -9.65 -15.14
N PHE A 97 -1.31 -8.82 -16.11
CA PHE A 97 -1.74 -9.00 -17.51
C PHE A 97 -0.91 -10.02 -18.29
N PHE A 98 0.38 -10.19 -17.95
CA PHE A 98 1.30 -10.97 -18.78
C PHE A 98 1.93 -12.19 -18.09
N LEU A 99 1.96 -12.25 -16.76
CA LEU A 99 2.57 -13.38 -16.04
C LEU A 99 1.54 -14.30 -15.37
N LEU A 100 0.46 -13.74 -14.83
CA LEU A 100 -0.49 -14.50 -14.03
C LEU A 100 -1.64 -15.05 -14.88
N PRO A 101 -1.78 -16.38 -15.03
CA PRO A 101 -2.91 -16.96 -15.73
C PRO A 101 -4.21 -16.57 -15.02
N LEU A 102 -5.26 -16.24 -15.79
CA LEU A 102 -6.56 -15.78 -15.26
C LEU A 102 -7.15 -16.73 -14.20
N SER A 103 -6.93 -18.04 -14.33
CA SER A 103 -7.36 -19.05 -13.36
C SER A 103 -6.73 -18.88 -11.97
N SER A 104 -5.51 -18.34 -11.90
CA SER A 104 -4.78 -18.07 -10.65
C SER A 104 -5.13 -16.72 -10.01
N GLN A 105 -5.89 -15.86 -10.71
CA GLN A 105 -6.31 -14.57 -10.19
C GLN A 105 -7.56 -14.77 -9.33
N GLY A 106 -7.39 -14.75 -7.99
CA GLY A 106 -8.49 -14.88 -7.03
C GLY A 106 -9.01 -13.54 -6.55
N GLY A 107 -10.33 -13.43 -6.39
CA GLY A 107 -10.96 -12.28 -5.74
C GLY A 107 -11.08 -12.45 -4.22
N LEU A 108 -11.88 -11.59 -3.60
CA LEU A 108 -12.03 -11.52 -2.14
C LEU A 108 -12.61 -12.80 -1.55
N VAL A 109 -13.49 -13.49 -2.31
CA VAL A 109 -14.12 -14.74 -1.86
C VAL A 109 -13.09 -15.83 -1.63
N LEU A 110 -12.12 -15.99 -2.54
CA LEU A 110 -11.05 -16.98 -2.37
C LEU A 110 -10.16 -16.65 -1.17
N MET A 111 -9.82 -15.37 -0.96
CA MET A 111 -9.02 -14.97 0.20
C MET A 111 -9.71 -15.34 1.53
N VAL A 112 -11.03 -15.14 1.62
CA VAL A 112 -11.82 -15.48 2.82
C VAL A 112 -11.91 -17.00 3.00
N GLN A 113 -12.13 -17.75 1.92
CA GLN A 113 -12.17 -19.20 1.97
C GLN A 113 -10.84 -19.80 2.43
N GLU A 114 -9.73 -19.30 1.90
CA GLU A 114 -8.40 -19.75 2.30
C GLU A 114 -8.14 -19.39 3.76
N ALA A 115 -8.49 -18.18 4.18
CA ALA A 115 -8.34 -17.74 5.57
C ALA A 115 -9.14 -18.59 6.55
N SER A 116 -10.33 -19.08 6.17
CA SER A 116 -11.17 -19.93 7.02
C SER A 116 -10.55 -21.29 7.38
N ARG A 117 -9.55 -21.73 6.60
CA ARG A 117 -8.89 -23.04 6.75
C ARG A 117 -7.51 -22.94 7.41
N MET A 118 -7.05 -21.73 7.72
CA MET A 118 -5.71 -21.49 8.25
C MET A 118 -5.60 -21.89 9.71
N ASN A 119 -4.48 -22.55 10.06
CA ASN A 119 -4.08 -22.66 11.45
C ASN A 119 -3.54 -21.32 12.00
N VAL A 120 -3.27 -21.25 13.30
CA VAL A 120 -2.82 -20.00 13.95
C VAL A 120 -1.54 -19.46 13.31
N ALA A 121 -0.56 -20.32 13.01
CA ALA A 121 0.71 -19.90 12.43
C ALA A 121 0.52 -19.32 11.01
N GLU A 122 -0.31 -19.96 10.21
CA GLU A 122 -0.70 -19.49 8.87
C GLU A 122 -1.47 -18.18 8.93
N ALA A 123 -2.38 -18.02 9.89
CA ALA A 123 -3.13 -16.78 10.10
C ALA A 123 -2.19 -15.61 10.47
N VAL A 124 -1.20 -15.82 11.34
CA VAL A 124 -0.19 -14.80 11.67
C VAL A 124 0.58 -14.39 10.40
N LYS A 125 1.05 -15.38 9.63
CA LYS A 125 1.77 -15.13 8.37
C LYS A 125 0.90 -14.41 7.34
N PHE A 126 -0.39 -14.74 7.28
CA PHE A 126 -1.36 -14.09 6.42
C PHE A 126 -1.55 -12.63 6.82
N VAL A 127 -1.73 -12.32 8.11
CA VAL A 127 -1.85 -10.94 8.61
C VAL A 127 -0.60 -10.12 8.29
N ALA A 128 0.59 -10.70 8.47
CA ALA A 128 1.85 -10.04 8.11
C ALA A 128 1.90 -9.72 6.60
N SER A 129 1.57 -10.70 5.76
CA SER A 129 1.51 -10.55 4.30
C SER A 129 0.48 -9.53 3.87
N PHE A 130 -0.68 -9.51 4.51
CA PHE A 130 -1.76 -8.58 4.25
C PHE A 130 -1.35 -7.14 4.61
N SER A 131 -0.67 -6.95 5.75
CA SER A 131 -0.14 -5.64 6.14
C SER A 131 0.92 -5.13 5.15
N LEU A 132 1.88 -5.97 4.76
CA LEU A 132 2.85 -5.60 3.70
C LEU A 132 2.15 -5.29 2.37
N GLY A 133 1.17 -6.11 1.99
CA GLY A 133 0.35 -5.92 0.79
C GLY A 133 -0.40 -4.58 0.80
N LEU A 134 -1.00 -4.20 1.93
CA LEU A 134 -1.63 -2.88 2.11
C LEU A 134 -0.61 -1.74 2.03
N GLY A 135 0.60 -1.94 2.58
CA GLY A 135 1.70 -0.98 2.43
C GLY A 135 2.06 -0.73 0.97
N LEU A 136 2.24 -1.80 0.20
CA LEU A 136 2.53 -1.74 -1.24
C LEU A 136 1.35 -1.17 -2.04
N ALA A 137 0.11 -1.56 -1.75
CA ALA A 137 -1.08 -1.03 -2.41
C ALA A 137 -1.24 0.47 -2.14
N ASN A 138 -0.94 0.93 -0.92
CA ASN A 138 -0.92 2.36 -0.59
C ASN A 138 0.18 3.12 -1.34
N MET A 139 1.17 2.46 -1.93
CA MET A 139 2.12 3.09 -2.85
C MET A 139 1.54 3.31 -4.23
N PHE A 140 0.38 2.75 -4.62
CA PHE A 140 -0.14 3.01 -5.95
C PHE A 140 -0.40 4.52 -6.17
N PRO A 141 -0.06 5.05 -7.36
CA PRO A 141 -0.22 6.45 -7.70
C PRO A 141 -1.68 6.73 -8.10
N LEU A 142 -2.65 6.30 -7.27
CA LEU A 142 -4.07 6.58 -7.47
C LEU A 142 -4.55 7.49 -6.35
N VAL A 143 -5.38 8.49 -6.67
CA VAL A 143 -5.73 9.60 -5.76
C VAL A 143 -6.30 9.18 -4.39
N PHE A 144 -6.86 7.97 -4.30
CA PHE A 144 -7.40 7.42 -3.05
C PHE A 144 -6.31 6.87 -2.11
N PHE A 145 -5.17 6.45 -2.65
CA PHE A 145 -4.02 5.90 -1.92
C PHE A 145 -3.01 6.98 -1.56
N ASP A 146 -2.19 6.69 -0.54
CA ASP A 146 -1.18 7.61 -0.01
C ASP A 146 -0.15 8.02 -1.08
N GLY A 147 0.34 7.07 -1.89
CA GLY A 147 1.24 7.31 -3.00
C GLY A 147 0.64 8.26 -4.03
N GLY A 148 -0.64 8.07 -4.36
CA GLY A 148 -1.32 8.96 -5.30
C GLY A 148 -1.54 10.38 -4.77
N ARG A 149 -1.71 10.57 -3.46
CA ARG A 149 -1.75 11.91 -2.83
C ARG A 149 -0.38 12.59 -2.87
N ILE A 150 0.71 11.84 -2.64
CA ILE A 150 2.08 12.36 -2.78
C ILE A 150 2.35 12.82 -4.22
N ILE A 151 1.92 12.04 -5.22
CA ILE A 151 2.05 12.40 -6.63
C ILE A 151 1.15 13.60 -6.99
N LEU A 152 -0.10 13.62 -6.51
CA LEU A 152 -1.02 14.74 -6.74
C LEU A 152 -0.42 16.06 -6.25
N ASP A 153 0.19 16.05 -5.06
CA ASP A 153 0.86 17.22 -4.50
C ASP A 153 2.08 17.68 -5.32
N LEU A 154 2.83 16.74 -5.92
CA LEU A 154 3.90 17.07 -6.87
C LEU A 154 3.35 17.71 -8.14
N ILE A 155 2.28 17.13 -8.69
CA ILE A 155 1.62 17.66 -9.89
C ILE A 155 1.09 19.06 -9.62
N ARG A 156 0.40 19.29 -8.50
CA ARG A 156 -0.07 20.63 -8.11
C ARG A 156 1.06 21.65 -8.02
N LYS A 157 2.23 21.22 -7.54
CA LYS A 157 3.40 22.10 -7.39
C LYS A 157 4.10 22.42 -8.70
N PHE A 158 4.33 21.43 -9.56
CA PHE A 158 5.19 21.56 -10.74
C PHE A 158 4.40 21.64 -12.06
N TYR A 159 3.23 21.01 -12.12
CA TYR A 159 2.41 20.88 -13.34
C TYR A 159 0.91 21.04 -13.02
N PRO A 160 0.46 22.18 -12.45
CA PRO A 160 -0.92 22.34 -11.97
C PRO A 160 -1.97 22.11 -13.07
N LYS A 161 -1.62 22.38 -14.34
CA LYS A 161 -2.49 22.10 -15.50
C LYS A 161 -2.85 20.62 -15.67
N LEU A 162 -2.05 19.71 -15.13
CA LEU A 162 -2.26 18.25 -15.22
C LEU A 162 -3.05 17.67 -14.05
N GLU A 163 -3.41 18.48 -13.04
CA GLU A 163 -4.11 18.00 -11.85
C GLU A 163 -5.42 17.29 -12.18
N ASN A 164 -6.26 17.93 -13.01
CA ASN A 164 -7.55 17.36 -13.41
C ASN A 164 -7.36 16.09 -14.23
N ALA A 165 -6.42 16.10 -15.19
CA ALA A 165 -6.14 14.93 -16.01
C ALA A 165 -5.71 13.73 -15.14
N TYR A 166 -4.77 13.95 -14.22
CA TYR A 166 -4.31 12.92 -13.29
C TYR A 166 -5.44 12.42 -12.38
N SER A 167 -6.25 13.32 -11.83
CA SER A 167 -7.37 12.93 -10.95
C SER A 167 -8.40 12.08 -11.70
N ILE A 168 -8.77 12.46 -12.92
CA ILE A 168 -9.72 11.69 -13.76
C ILE A 168 -9.13 10.33 -14.12
N THR A 169 -7.88 10.29 -14.61
CA THR A 169 -7.21 9.05 -14.99
C THR A 169 -7.09 8.10 -13.81
N THR A 170 -6.72 8.58 -12.62
CA THR A 170 -6.59 7.74 -11.44
C THR A 170 -7.92 7.22 -10.89
N VAL A 171 -8.99 8.01 -10.99
CA VAL A 171 -10.35 7.55 -10.66
C VAL A 171 -10.79 6.43 -11.60
N PHE A 172 -10.55 6.59 -12.90
CA PHE A 172 -10.86 5.56 -13.89
C PHE A 172 -10.10 4.25 -13.63
N PHE A 173 -8.78 4.33 -13.40
CA PHE A 173 -7.98 3.16 -13.05
C PHE A 173 -8.44 2.50 -11.74
N ALA A 174 -8.74 3.29 -10.70
CA ALA A 174 -9.24 2.76 -9.44
C ALA A 174 -10.58 2.01 -9.62
N ALA A 175 -11.48 2.53 -10.46
CA ALA A 175 -12.73 1.86 -10.78
C ALA A 175 -12.49 0.50 -11.45
N ILE A 176 -11.55 0.42 -12.40
CA ILE A 176 -11.16 -0.86 -13.04
C ILE A 176 -10.58 -1.83 -12.00
N THR A 177 -9.65 -1.37 -11.16
CA THR A 177 -9.00 -2.22 -10.14
C THR A 177 -9.99 -2.79 -9.13
N ILE A 178 -11.11 -2.10 -8.85
CA ILE A 178 -12.18 -2.60 -7.97
C ILE A 178 -13.16 -3.50 -8.75
N ALA A 179 -13.58 -3.09 -9.94
CA ALA A 179 -14.56 -3.82 -10.73
C ALA A 179 -14.03 -5.18 -11.22
N TRP A 180 -12.73 -5.26 -11.53
CA TRP A 180 -12.13 -6.48 -12.08
C TRP A 180 -12.18 -7.68 -11.11
N PRO A 181 -11.71 -7.59 -9.86
CA PRO A 181 -11.85 -8.68 -8.89
C PRO A 181 -13.31 -9.08 -8.62
N ILE A 182 -14.22 -8.09 -8.56
CA ILE A 182 -15.65 -8.36 -8.36
C ILE A 182 -16.22 -9.14 -9.56
N ALA A 183 -15.87 -8.75 -10.79
CA ALA A 183 -16.28 -9.47 -11.98
C ALA A 183 -15.74 -10.91 -11.99
N LEU A 184 -14.48 -11.12 -11.59
CA LEU A 184 -13.90 -12.45 -11.44
C LEU A 184 -14.65 -13.30 -10.39
N ASP A 185 -15.00 -12.71 -9.24
CA ASP A 185 -15.78 -13.40 -8.20
C ASP A 185 -17.19 -13.77 -8.70
N ILE A 186 -17.87 -12.87 -9.43
CA ILE A 186 -19.19 -13.14 -10.03
C ILE A 186 -19.11 -14.29 -11.04
N ILE A 187 -18.13 -14.27 -11.95
CA ILE A 187 -17.96 -15.34 -12.95
C ILE A 187 -17.78 -16.70 -12.25
N ARG A 188 -16.95 -16.77 -11.20
CA ARG A 188 -16.72 -18.01 -10.44
C ARG A 188 -17.93 -18.49 -9.64
N LEU A 189 -18.84 -17.60 -9.24
CA LEU A 189 -20.06 -18.00 -8.55
C LEU A 189 -21.13 -18.53 -9.51
N LEU A 190 -21.06 -18.14 -10.79
CA LEU A 190 -22.04 -18.51 -11.81
C LEU A 190 -21.64 -19.74 -12.64
N PHE A 191 -20.34 -20.05 -12.74
CA PHE A 191 -19.78 -21.15 -13.54
C PHE A 191 -18.81 -22.00 -12.71
#